data_AF-A0A1R4GZF2-F1
#
_entry.id   AF-A0A1R4GZF2-F1
#
_cell.length_a   1.000
_cell.length_b   1.000
_cell.length_c   1.000
_cell.angle_alpha   90.00
_cell.angle_beta   90.00
_cell.angle_gamma   90.00
#
_symmetry.space_group_name_H-M   'P 1'
#
loop_
_entity.id
_entity.type
_entity.pdbx_description
1 polymer ?
#
loop_
_entity_poly.entity_id
_entity_poly.type
_entity_poly.pdbx_seq_one_letter_code
_entity_poly.pdbx_strand_id
1 'polypeptide(L)' 'MGDADIHASAMADPDAQPTDEDFWKTAKLVFPEAKETVTIRLDSEMLRWFKGQGKGYQTRINSVLCAYMNAQGNHKQQNN' A
#
# COMPACT_ATOMS: atom_id res chain seq x y z
N MET A 1 -13.30 -19.93 27.61
CA MET A 1 -12.28 -20.08 26.55
C MET A 1 -10.92 -19.99 27.20
N GLY A 2 -10.13 -21.06 27.12
CA GLY A 2 -8.75 -21.11 27.62
C GLY A 2 -7.76 -21.03 26.47
N ASP A 3 -6.49 -20.81 26.77
CA ASP A 3 -5.37 -20.75 25.82
C ASP A 3 -5.32 -21.92 24.83
N ALA A 4 -5.70 -23.13 25.26
CA ALA A 4 -5.76 -24.33 24.41
C ALA A 4 -6.76 -24.22 23.25
N ASP A 5 -7.88 -23.52 23.44
CA ASP A 5 -8.93 -23.33 22.42
C ASP A 5 -8.48 -22.34 21.34
N ILE A 6 -7.70 -21.34 21.74
CA ILE A 6 -7.07 -20.35 20.84
C ILE A 6 -6.01 -21.02 19.96
N HIS A 7 -5.20 -21.91 20.55
CA HIS A 7 -4.17 -22.63 19.81
C HIS A 7 -4.76 -23.62 18.80
N ALA A 8 -5.79 -24.38 19.20
CA ALA A 8 -6.48 -25.30 18.31
C ALA A 8 -7.14 -24.58 17.11
N SER A 9 -7.73 -23.41 17.37
CA SER A 9 -8.34 -22.59 16.32
C SER A 9 -7.30 -22.02 15.34
N ALA A 10 -6.14 -21.58 15.84
CA ALA A 10 -5.05 -21.10 15.00
C ALA A 10 -4.45 -22.20 14.10
N MET A 11 -4.34 -23.43 14.60
CA MET A 11 -3.84 -24.57 13.81
C MET A 11 -4.84 -25.09 12.77
N ALA A 12 -6.14 -24.88 12.99
CA ALA A 12 -7.19 -25.31 12.07
C ALA A 12 -7.48 -24.29 10.95
N ASP A 13 -6.89 -23.10 11.01
CA ASP A 13 -7.10 -22.04 10.02
C ASP A 13 -6.11 -22.18 8.83
N PRO A 14 -6.59 -22.50 7.62
CA PRO A 14 -5.75 -22.67 6.43
C PRO A 14 -5.12 -21.37 5.91
N ASP A 15 -5.55 -20.19 6.39
CA ASP A 15 -4.94 -18.88 6.10
C ASP A 15 -3.88 -18.50 7.16
N ALA A 16 -3.92 -19.13 8.34
CA ALA A 16 -2.93 -18.97 9.41
C ALA A 16 -1.79 -19.99 9.29
N GLN A 17 -1.34 -20.27 8.06
CA GLN A 17 -0.21 -21.18 7.88
C GLN A 17 1.02 -20.62 8.60
N PRO A 18 1.73 -21.42 9.42
CA PRO A 18 2.97 -20.99 10.03
C PRO A 18 3.94 -20.58 8.92
N THR A 19 4.45 -19.35 8.99
CA THR A 19 5.45 -18.87 8.03
C THR A 19 6.78 -19.54 8.34
N ASP A 20 7.15 -20.53 7.52
CA ASP A 20 8.40 -21.27 7.66
C ASP A 20 9.64 -20.38 7.52
N GLU A 21 10.77 -20.84 8.04
CA GLU A 21 12.04 -20.11 8.02
C GLU A 21 12.51 -19.80 6.59
N ASP A 22 12.17 -20.66 5.63
CA ASP A 22 12.46 -20.46 4.20
C ASP A 22 11.62 -19.34 3.55
N PHE A 23 10.41 -19.07 4.07
CA PHE A 23 9.61 -17.92 3.66
C PHE A 23 10.33 -16.62 4.02
N TRP A 24 10.85 -16.51 5.24
CA TRP A 24 11.57 -15.33 5.71
C TRP A 24 12.93 -15.13 5.04
N LYS A 25 13.59 -16.20 4.57
CA LYS A 25 14.84 -16.12 3.79
C LYS A 25 14.66 -15.43 2.43
N THR A 26 13.49 -15.55 1.81
CA THR A 26 13.19 -14.99 0.48
C THR A 26 12.31 -13.75 0.56
N ALA A 27 11.69 -13.49 1.72
CA ALA A 27 10.82 -12.36 1.93
C ALA A 27 11.58 -11.03 1.72
N LYS A 28 11.18 -10.28 0.70
CA LYS A 28 11.71 -8.94 0.45
C LYS A 28 11.12 -8.00 1.50
N LEU A 29 11.95 -7.59 2.46
CA LEU A 29 11.57 -6.59 3.45
C LEU A 29 11.36 -5.24 2.72
N VAL A 30 10.10 -4.86 2.53
CA VAL A 30 9.75 -3.57 1.92
C VAL A 30 9.54 -2.58 3.04
N PHE A 31 10.51 -1.70 3.26
CA PHE A 31 10.31 -0.58 4.15
C PHE A 31 9.37 0.42 3.45
N PRO A 32 8.27 0.84 4.09
CA PRO A 32 7.45 1.91 3.53
C PRO A 32 8.31 3.18 3.48
N GLU A 33 8.52 3.72 2.29
CA GLU A 33 9.20 5.01 2.15
C GLU A 33 8.41 6.08 2.89
N ALA A 34 9.14 6.92 3.65
CA ALA A 34 8.53 8.01 4.38
C ALA A 34 7.89 8.98 3.40
N LYS A 35 6.59 9.18 3.51
CA LYS A 35 5.87 10.17 2.68
C LYS A 35 6.17 11.56 3.21
N GLU A 36 6.69 12.43 2.36
CA GLU A 36 6.87 13.83 2.70
C GLU A 36 5.51 14.55 2.75
N THR A 37 5.27 15.31 3.82
CA THR A 37 4.07 16.14 3.95
C THR A 37 4.32 17.49 3.28
N VAL A 38 3.69 17.70 2.13
CA VAL A 38 3.76 18.96 1.39
C VAL A 38 2.37 19.58 1.27
N THR A 39 2.31 20.92 1.33
CA THR A 39 1.06 21.67 1.09
C THR A 39 1.04 22.09 -0.37
N ILE A 40 0.08 21.57 -1.13
CA ILE A 40 -0.14 21.93 -2.54
C ILE A 40 -1.54 22.53 -2.72
N ARG A 41 -1.70 23.39 -3.72
CA ARG A 41 -3.02 23.89 -4.15
C ARG A 41 -3.57 22.97 -5.22
N LEU A 42 -4.80 22.51 -5.01
CA LEU A 42 -5.55 21.70 -5.98
C LEU A 42 -6.84 22.44 -6.34
N ASP A 43 -7.33 22.17 -7.54
CA ASP A 43 -8.61 22.70 -7.97
C ASP A 43 -9.76 22.26 -7.04
N SER A 44 -10.72 23.16 -6.82
CA SER A 44 -11.81 22.95 -5.85
C SER A 44 -12.79 21.87 -6.31
N GLU A 45 -13.01 21.72 -7.62
CA GLU A 45 -13.87 20.69 -8.19
C GLU A 45 -13.19 19.32 -8.10
N MET A 46 -11.91 19.25 -8.43
CA MET A 46 -11.10 18.03 -8.27
C MET A 46 -11.12 17.54 -6.81
N LEU A 47 -10.88 18.43 -5.84
CA LEU A 47 -10.93 18.07 -4.42
C LEU A 47 -12.31 17.57 -4.00
N ARG A 48 -13.38 18.20 -4.48
CA ARG A 48 -14.76 17.78 -4.20
C ARG A 48 -15.02 16.38 -4.74
N TRP A 49 -14.60 16.10 -5.97
CA TRP A 49 -14.73 14.79 -6.59
C TRP A 49 -14.01 13.71 -5.79
N PHE A 50 -12.74 13.92 -5.45
CA PHE A 50 -11.95 12.96 -4.66
C PHE A 50 -12.54 12.72 -3.26
N LYS A 51 -12.99 13.78 -2.58
CA LYS A 51 -13.67 13.67 -1.27
C LYS A 51 -14.99 12.90 -1.37
N GLY A 52 -15.73 13.07 -2.47
CA GLY A 52 -16.96 12.33 -2.75
C GLY A 52 -16.76 10.81 -2.83
N GLN A 53 -15.54 10.34 -3.08
CA GLN A 53 -15.24 8.91 -3.15
C GLN A 53 -14.93 8.26 -1.78
N GLY A 54 -15.04 9.02 -0.70
CA GLY A 54 -14.94 8.52 0.67
C GLY A 54 -13.56 8.67 1.32
N LYS A 55 -13.34 7.89 2.39
CA LYS A 55 -12.08 7.93 3.17
C LYS A 55 -10.89 7.53 2.29
N GLY A 56 -9.74 8.16 2.53
CA GLY A 56 -8.51 7.87 1.79
C GLY A 56 -8.33 8.66 0.48
N TYR A 57 -9.08 9.75 0.29
CA TYR A 57 -8.98 10.58 -0.91
C TYR A 57 -7.55 11.11 -1.16
N GLN A 58 -6.78 11.43 -0.11
CA GLN A 58 -5.37 11.85 -0.22
C GLN A 58 -4.49 10.73 -0.77
N THR A 59 -4.69 9.49 -0.32
CA THR A 59 -3.98 8.33 -0.84
C THR A 59 -4.28 8.12 -2.33
N ARG A 60 -5.53 8.32 -2.76
CA ARG A 60 -5.90 8.23 -4.18
C ARG A 60 -5.26 9.32 -5.02
N ILE A 61 -5.25 10.56 -4.54
CA ILE A 61 -4.53 11.67 -5.20
C ILE A 61 -3.06 11.28 -5.38
N ASN A 62 -2.42 10.78 -4.32
CA ASN A 62 -1.04 10.33 -4.38
C ASN A 62 -0.85 9.20 -5.42
N SER A 63 -1.70 8.19 -5.44
CA SER A 63 -1.63 7.09 -6.42
C SER A 63 -1.75 7.58 -7.87
N VAL A 64 -2.65 8.52 -8.15
CA VAL A 64 -2.81 9.10 -9.49
C VAL A 64 -1.56 9.88 -9.90
N LEU A 65 -0.99 10.68 -9.01
CA LEU A 65 0.25 11.41 -9.27
C LEU A 65 1.43 10.48 -9.51
N CYS A 66 1.58 9.41 -8.72
CA CYS A 66 2.59 8.38 -8.94
C CYS A 66 2.41 7.67 -10.29
N ALA A 67 1.18 7.30 -10.65
CA ALA A 67 0.90 6.65 -11.93
C ALA A 67 1.25 7.57 -13.11
N TYR A 68 0.89 8.86 -13.02
CA TYR A 68 1.28 9.86 -14.01
C TYR A 68 2.81 10.02 -14.09
N MET A 69 3.49 10.14 -12.95
CA MET A 69 4.95 10.22 -12.88
C MET A 69 5.61 9.01 -13.55
N ASN A 70 5.14 7.79 -13.28
CA ASN A 70 5.69 6.58 -13.89
C ASN A 70 5.44 6.51 -15.41
N ALA A 71 4.23 6.89 -15.85
CA ALA A 71 3.90 6.97 -17.27
C ALA A 71 4.79 7.98 -18.02
N GLN A 72 5.13 9.10 -17.38
CA GLN A 72 6.05 10.11 -17.93
C GLN A 72 7.52 9.70 -17.80
N GLY A 73 7.89 9.02 -16.71
CA GLY A 73 9.27 8.57 -16.42
C GLY A 73 9.74 7.45 -17.34
N ASN A 74 8.84 6.57 -17.78
CA ASN A 74 9.13 5.58 -18.82
C ASN A 74 9.49 6.23 -20.18
N HIS A 75 9.23 7.52 -20.38
CA HIS A 75 9.66 8.28 -21.55
C HIS A 75 11.12 8.76 -21.46
N LYS A 76 11.72 8.76 -20.26
CA LYS A 76 13.07 9.29 -20.01
C LYS A 76 14.16 8.22 -19.87
N GLN A 77 13.80 6.94 -19.68
CA GLN A 77 14.76 5.83 -19.53
C GLN A 77 15.05 5.06 -20.83
N GLN A 78 14.42 5.39 -21.97
CA GLN A 78 14.74 4.76 -23.27
C GLN A 78 15.89 5.42 -24.04
N ASN A 79 16.48 6.52 -23.53
CA ASN A 79 17.67 7.14 -24.09
C ASN A 79 18.80 7.18 -23.03
N ASN A 80 19.46 6.05 -22.80
CA ASN A 80 20.86 6.03 -22.36
C ASN A 80 21.51 4.67 -22.64
#